data_AF-K6W000-F1
#
_entry.id   AF-K6W000-F1
#
_cell.length_a   1.000
_cell.length_b   1.000
_cell.length_c   1.000
_cell.angle_alpha   90.00
_cell.angle_beta   90.00
_cell.angle_gamma   90.00
#
_symmetry.space_group_name_H-M   'P 1'
#
loop_
_entity.id
_entity.type
_entity.pdbx_description
1 polymer ?
#
loop_
_entity_poly.entity_id
_entity_poly.type
_entity_poly.pdbx_seq_one_letter_code
_entity_poly.pdbx_strand_id
1 'polypeptide(L)'
;MGDRRVSDARDRLDSIPTILADRDVIEEYAALTAACRLNGHALQDKIHTADRRVAACAIAKGLPLFSRDGIYADAPRLRLV
;
A
#
# COMPACT_ATOMS: atom_id res chain seq x y z
N MET A 1 -18.66 -16.75 21.18
CA MET A 1 -18.92 -15.65 20.20
C MET A 1 -17.63 -15.07 19.62
N GLY A 2 -16.50 -15.01 20.36
CA GLY A 2 -15.20 -14.55 19.84
C GLY A 2 -14.55 -15.52 18.83
N ASP A 3 -14.52 -16.82 19.15
CA ASP A 3 -13.81 -17.82 18.31
C ASP A 3 -14.34 -17.91 16.89
N ARG A 4 -15.66 -17.77 16.70
CA ARG A 4 -16.28 -17.76 15.36
C ARG A 4 -15.84 -16.55 14.54
N ARG A 5 -15.78 -15.35 15.14
CA ARG A 5 -15.33 -14.14 14.44
C ARG A 5 -13.86 -14.20 14.04
N VAL A 6 -13.03 -14.82 14.87
CA VAL A 6 -11.60 -15.01 14.55
C VAL A 6 -11.43 -16.03 13.42
N SER A 7 -12.18 -17.13 13.45
CA SER A 7 -12.20 -18.12 12.36
C SER A 7 -12.62 -17.48 11.04
N ASP A 8 -13.75 -16.76 11.04
CA ASP A 8 -14.28 -16.11 9.83
C ASP A 8 -13.31 -15.08 9.25
N ALA A 9 -12.59 -14.33 10.10
CA ALA A 9 -11.58 -13.38 9.66
C ALA A 9 -10.36 -14.07 9.04
N ARG A 10 -9.95 -15.21 9.59
CA ARG A 10 -8.82 -15.99 9.09
C ARG A 10 -9.13 -16.62 7.75
N ASP A 11 -10.29 -17.24 7.61
CA ASP A 11 -10.75 -17.83 6.34
C ASP A 11 -10.80 -16.78 5.22
N ARG A 12 -11.24 -15.56 5.54
CA ARG A 12 -11.22 -14.43 4.59
C ARG A 12 -9.81 -14.03 4.20
N LEU A 13 -8.90 -13.90 5.16
CA LEU A 13 -7.50 -13.54 4.87
C LEU A 13 -6.83 -14.62 3.99
N ASP A 14 -7.06 -15.90 4.29
CA ASP A 14 -6.48 -17.01 3.54
C ASP A 14 -7.00 -17.07 2.09
N SER A 15 -8.20 -16.55 1.83
CA SER A 15 -8.76 -16.44 0.48
C SER A 15 -8.18 -15.28 -0.36
N ILE A 16 -7.45 -14.35 0.25
CA ILE A 16 -6.94 -13.14 -0.41
C ILE A 16 -5.42 -13.26 -0.61
N PRO A 17 -4.92 -13.20 -1.87
CA PRO A 17 -3.48 -13.16 -2.12
C PRO A 17 -2.82 -12.02 -1.36
N THR A 18 -1.83 -12.35 -0.53
CA THR A 18 -1.07 -11.37 0.26
C THR A 18 0.24 -11.02 -0.44
N ILE A 19 0.47 -9.72 -0.66
CA ILE A 19 1.74 -9.24 -1.19
C ILE A 19 2.75 -9.14 -0.04
N LEU A 20 3.85 -9.88 -0.14
CA LEU A 20 4.96 -9.83 0.80
C LEU A 20 5.90 -8.66 0.46
N ALA A 21 6.64 -8.17 1.46
CA ALA A 21 7.65 -7.14 1.25
C ALA A 21 8.95 -7.75 0.75
N ASP A 22 8.96 -8.06 -0.54
CA ASP A 22 10.15 -8.48 -1.27
C ASP A 22 11.02 -7.28 -1.68
N ARG A 23 12.11 -7.59 -2.39
CA ARG A 23 13.07 -6.60 -2.88
C ARG A 23 12.40 -5.50 -3.70
N ASP A 24 11.52 -5.88 -4.63
CA ASP A 24 10.85 -4.93 -5.52
C ASP A 24 10.02 -3.93 -4.72
N VAL A 25 9.29 -4.40 -3.70
CA VAL A 25 8.51 -3.52 -2.81
C VAL A 25 9.41 -2.56 -2.04
N ILE A 26 10.58 -3.01 -1.58
CA ILE A 26 11.53 -2.16 -0.84
C ILE A 26 12.12 -1.08 -1.76
N GLU A 27 12.51 -1.45 -2.98
CA GLU A 27 13.05 -0.53 -3.98
C GLU A 27 11.99 0.51 -4.38
N GLU A 28 10.76 0.07 -4.63
CA GLU A 28 9.66 0.97 -4.97
C GLU A 28 9.24 1.87 -3.80
N TYR A 29 9.34 1.39 -2.56
CA TYR A 29 9.12 2.23 -1.39
C TYR A 29 10.14 3.36 -1.28
N ALA A 30 11.42 3.08 -1.53
CA ALA A 30 12.48 4.09 -1.54
C ALA A 30 12.28 5.09 -2.69
N ALA A 31 11.99 4.61 -3.90
CA ALA A 31 11.72 5.44 -5.06
C ALA A 31 10.49 6.34 -4.86
N LEU A 32 9.39 5.78 -4.34
CA LEU A 32 8.18 6.53 -4.02
C LEU A 32 8.44 7.58 -2.93
N THR A 33 9.23 7.24 -1.91
CA THR A 33 9.61 8.21 -0.87
C THR A 33 10.34 9.42 -1.47
N ALA A 34 11.33 9.17 -2.34
CA ALA A 34 12.08 10.24 -3.01
C ALA A 34 11.18 11.07 -3.94
N ALA A 35 10.31 10.41 -4.71
CA ALA A 35 9.38 11.08 -5.61
C ALA A 35 8.36 11.94 -4.85
N CYS A 36 7.78 11.44 -3.77
CA CYS A 36 6.86 12.22 -2.94
C CYS A 36 7.56 13.46 -2.37
N ARG A 37 8.80 13.31 -1.86
CA ARG A 37 9.63 14.44 -1.38
C ARG A 37 9.87 15.50 -2.43
N LEU A 38 10.20 15.08 -3.65
CA LEU A 38 10.43 15.99 -4.75
C LEU A 38 9.16 16.77 -5.15
N ASN A 39 8.01 16.11 -5.10
CA ASN A 39 6.73 16.67 -5.54
C ASN A 39 5.91 17.30 -4.40
N GLY A 40 6.41 17.31 -3.16
CA GLY A 40 5.70 17.85 -2.00
C GLY A 40 4.47 17.03 -1.58
N HIS A 41 4.45 15.72 -1.89
CA HIS A 41 3.29 14.86 -1.66
C HIS A 41 3.25 14.29 -0.23
N ALA A 42 2.09 14.32 0.43
CA ALA A 42 1.93 14.00 1.86
C ALA A 42 2.39 12.58 2.28
N LEU A 43 2.34 11.58 1.38
CA LEU A 43 2.92 10.24 1.62
C LEU A 43 4.42 10.24 2.02
N GLN A 44 5.13 11.36 1.85
CA GLN A 44 6.50 11.52 2.36
C GLN A 44 6.58 11.49 3.91
N ASP A 45 5.52 11.91 4.59
CA ASP A 45 5.51 12.10 6.03
C ASP A 45 5.50 10.79 6.81
N LYS A 46 6.14 10.81 7.99
CA LYS A 46 6.31 9.61 8.82
C LYS A 46 4.98 8.98 9.23
N ILE A 47 3.94 9.78 9.41
CA ILE A 47 2.60 9.31 9.79
C ILE A 47 1.98 8.40 8.72
N HIS A 48 2.36 8.57 7.45
CA HIS A 48 1.84 7.80 6.30
C HIS A 48 2.76 6.66 5.87
N THR A 49 3.63 6.17 6.77
CA THR A 49 4.56 5.07 6.45
C THR A 49 3.82 3.80 6.00
N ALA A 50 2.69 3.49 6.62
CA ALA A 50 1.88 2.33 6.25
C ALA A 50 1.24 2.51 4.86
N ASP A 51 0.63 3.67 4.61
CA ASP A 51 0.02 4.00 3.31
C ASP A 51 1.05 3.97 2.18
N ARG A 52 2.21 4.57 2.40
CA ARG A 52 3.30 4.54 1.42
C ARG A 52 3.77 3.11 1.12
N ARG A 53 3.74 2.20 2.09
CA ARG A 53 4.05 0.79 1.87
C ARG A 53 2.99 0.09 1.04
N VAL A 54 1.71 0.39 1.26
CA VAL A 54 0.60 -0.12 0.42
C VAL A 54 0.75 0.38 -1.02
N ALA A 55 1.01 1.67 -1.22
CA ALA A 55 1.26 2.24 -2.54
C ALA A 55 2.48 1.61 -3.23
N ALA A 56 3.58 1.39 -2.50
CA ALA A 56 4.77 0.72 -3.01
C ALA A 56 4.48 -0.72 -3.45
N CYS A 57 3.67 -1.48 -2.69
CA CYS A 57 3.22 -2.81 -3.11
C CYS A 57 2.45 -2.76 -4.45
N ALA A 58 1.52 -1.82 -4.60
CA ALA A 58 0.74 -1.66 -5.82
C ALA A 58 1.64 -1.32 -7.03
N ILE A 59 2.59 -0.39 -6.85
CA ILE A 59 3.54 0.01 -7.89
C ILE A 59 4.44 -1.17 -8.27
N ALA A 60 5.06 -1.84 -7.29
CA ALA A 60 5.97 -2.96 -7.51
C ALA A 60 5.31 -4.13 -8.25
N LYS A 61 4.03 -4.36 -8.01
CA LYS A 61 3.27 -5.44 -8.68
C LYS A 61 2.49 -4.96 -9.90
N GLY A 62 2.61 -3.69 -10.26
CA GLY A 62 1.91 -3.11 -11.40
C GLY A 62 0.39 -3.25 -11.29
N LEU A 63 -0.15 -3.16 -10.07
CA LEU A 63 -1.58 -3.28 -9.79
C LEU A 63 -2.20 -1.90 -9.55
N PRO A 64 -3.46 -1.67 -9.95
CA PRO A 64 -4.19 -0.51 -9.47
C PRO A 64 -4.50 -0.64 -7.98
N LEU A 65 -4.50 0.48 -7.26
CA LEU A 65 -4.89 0.54 -5.85
C LEU A 65 -6.32 1.07 -5.75
N PHE A 66 -7.21 0.22 -5.23
CA PHE A 66 -8.54 0.65 -4.80
C PHE A 66 -8.45 1.22 -3.38
N SER A 67 -8.81 2.48 -3.20
CA SER A 67 -8.84 3.13 -1.89
C SER A 67 -9.92 4.21 -1.84
N ARG A 68 -10.53 4.39 -0.67
CA ARG A 68 -11.40 5.54 -0.39
C ARG A 68 -10.66 6.71 0.26
N ASP A 69 -9.40 6.50 0.63
CA ASP A 69 -8.59 7.53 1.26
C ASP A 69 -7.98 8.45 0.20
N GLY A 70 -8.22 9.75 0.33
CA GLY A 70 -7.70 10.77 -0.57
C GLY A 70 -6.18 10.96 -0.49
N ILE A 71 -5.50 10.41 0.52
CA ILE A 71 -4.04 10.51 0.67
C ILE A 71 -3.25 10.00 -0.54
N TYR A 72 -3.84 9.08 -1.31
CA TYR A 72 -3.20 8.47 -2.48
C TYR A 72 -3.38 9.30 -3.76
N ALA A 73 -4.22 10.35 -3.74
CA ALA A 73 -4.47 11.18 -4.91
C ALA A 73 -3.16 11.84 -5.38
N ASP A 74 -2.89 11.76 -6.68
CA ASP A 74 -1.69 12.30 -7.31
C ASP A 74 -0.35 11.71 -6.80
N ALA A 75 -0.40 10.57 -6.11
CA ALA A 75 0.80 9.87 -5.67
C ALA A 75 1.64 9.42 -6.89
N PRO A 76 2.95 9.74 -6.95
CA PRO A 76 3.78 9.46 -8.12
C PRO A 76 3.77 7.99 -8.54
N ARG A 77 3.48 7.74 -9.82
CA ARG A 77 3.42 6.40 -10.47
C ARG A 77 2.35 5.45 -9.93
N LEU A 78 1.53 5.88 -8.98
CA LEU A 78 0.43 5.08 -8.46
C LEU A 78 -0.78 5.18 -9.40
N ARG A 79 -1.43 4.05 -9.69
CA ARG A 79 -2.70 4.02 -10.41
C ARG A 79 -3.83 3.76 -9.42
N LEU A 80 -4.84 4.63 -9.41
CA LEU A 80 -6.04 4.47 -8.59
C LEU A 80 -7.21 3.96 -9.43
N VAL A 81 -8.12 3.22 -8.78
CA VAL A 81 -9.39 2.72 -9.33
C VAL A 81 -10.53 2.87 -8.34
#